data_AF-A0A8K0XD55-F1
#
_entry.id   AF-A0A8K0XD55-F1
#
_cell.length_a   1.000
_cell.length_b   1.000
_cell.length_c   1.000
_cell.angle_alpha   90.00
_cell.angle_beta   90.00
_cell.angle_gamma   90.00
#
_symmetry.space_group_name_H-M   'P 1'
#
loop_
_entity.id
_entity.type
_entity.pdbx_description
1 polymer ?
#
loop_
_entity_poly.entity_id
_entity_poly.type
_entity_poly.pdbx_seq_one_letter_code
_entity_poly.pdbx_strand_id
1 'polypeptide(L)'
;MQAFETNELVVTCDFCGRFYAKCCAHPSETCHLNQIVYTDGACRNNGKDGAASGIGIAVGLPDDVCQHQWALPVDDNLDPGKKRTNQRAELLASLEGLKKVCELDAEGIAGCMEQGGYEDDTDVIVIATDSEYVVKGMTEWVPAWKQRGWRKSGGGKPFNLDLFRKLDEEVEARERRHACRVKFWYIPRKYNGLADALAKRGALSAANSAVAVTSVAHQLSAWSL
;
A
#
# COMPACT_ATOMS: atom_id res chain seq x y z
N MET A 1 -18.63 25.80 0.11
CA MET A 1 -18.44 24.40 -0.30
C MET A 1 -18.00 23.66 0.94
N GLN A 2 -18.85 22.80 1.52
CA GLN A 2 -18.52 22.07 2.74
C GLN A 2 -17.43 21.05 2.38
N ALA A 3 -16.28 21.12 3.03
CA ALA A 3 -15.24 20.11 2.84
C ALA A 3 -15.73 18.83 3.53
N PHE A 4 -15.96 17.76 2.77
CA PHE A 4 -16.28 16.46 3.33
C PHE A 4 -15.06 15.90 4.07
N GLU A 5 -15.27 15.31 5.24
CA GLU A 5 -14.19 14.58 5.92
C GLU A 5 -13.96 13.23 5.21
N THR A 6 -12.70 12.76 5.15
CA THR A 6 -12.34 11.48 4.50
C THR A 6 -13.22 10.32 5.00
N ASN A 7 -13.51 10.27 6.31
CA ASN A 7 -14.32 9.22 6.92
C ASN A 7 -15.79 9.27 6.49
N GLU A 8 -16.29 10.40 5.97
CA GLU A 8 -17.66 10.53 5.46
C GLU A 8 -17.81 9.97 4.05
N LEU A 9 -16.68 9.81 3.34
CA LEU A 9 -16.61 9.35 1.96
C LEU A 9 -16.32 7.85 1.83
N VAL A 10 -15.84 7.20 2.90
CA VAL A 10 -15.51 5.78 2.91
C VAL A 10 -16.59 4.97 3.61
N VAL A 11 -16.97 3.85 3.00
CA VAL A 11 -17.92 2.86 3.52
C VAL A 11 -17.29 1.48 3.48
N THR A 12 -17.79 0.58 4.34
CA THR A 12 -17.43 -0.84 4.30
C THR A 12 -18.59 -1.61 3.67
N CYS A 13 -18.30 -2.57 2.80
CA CYS A 13 -19.32 -3.49 2.31
C CYS A 13 -19.64 -4.56 3.34
N ASP A 14 -20.92 -4.74 3.68
CA ASP A 14 -21.35 -5.75 4.66
C ASP A 14 -21.17 -7.19 4.16
N PHE A 15 -21.02 -7.40 2.84
CA PHE A 15 -20.85 -8.74 2.27
C PHE A 15 -19.38 -9.15 2.13
N CYS A 16 -18.52 -8.25 1.65
CA CYS A 16 -17.10 -8.57 1.42
C CYS A 16 -16.17 -7.94 2.45
N GLY A 17 -16.65 -7.12 3.39
CA GLY A 17 -15.84 -6.50 4.45
C GLY A 17 -14.83 -5.44 3.98
N ARG A 18 -14.75 -5.15 2.67
CA ARG A 18 -13.78 -4.22 2.06
C ARG A 18 -14.24 -2.75 2.08
N PHE A 19 -13.28 -1.84 1.99
CA PHE A 19 -13.48 -0.40 1.94
C PHE A 19 -13.74 0.09 0.53
N TYR A 20 -14.74 0.97 0.39
CA TYR A 20 -15.08 1.62 -0.87
C TYR A 20 -15.40 3.10 -0.66
N ALA A 21 -15.22 3.91 -1.70
CA ALA A 21 -15.75 5.26 -1.71
C ALA A 21 -17.26 5.24 -1.98
N LYS A 22 -18.02 6.09 -1.30
CA LYS A 22 -19.45 6.31 -1.61
C LYS A 22 -19.61 6.72 -3.07
N CYS A 23 -20.48 6.02 -3.78
CA CYS A 23 -20.80 6.30 -5.17
C CYS A 23 -22.11 7.10 -5.26
N CYS A 24 -22.10 8.22 -5.99
CA CYS A 24 -23.30 9.03 -6.20
C CYS A 24 -24.32 8.37 -7.14
N ALA A 25 -23.90 7.43 -7.98
CA ALA A 25 -24.77 6.68 -8.89
C ALA A 25 -25.58 5.59 -8.15
N HIS A 26 -25.10 5.13 -6.99
CA HIS A 26 -25.69 4.04 -6.22
C HIS A 26 -25.94 4.48 -4.77
N PRO A 27 -26.92 5.37 -4.52
CA PRO A 27 -27.14 5.94 -3.18
C PRO A 27 -27.77 4.96 -2.18
N SER A 28 -28.38 3.87 -2.65
CA SER A 28 -29.08 2.88 -1.83
C SER A 28 -28.24 1.65 -1.47
N GLU A 29 -27.08 1.44 -2.10
CA GLU A 29 -26.28 0.22 -1.96
C GLU A 29 -24.77 0.52 -1.97
N THR A 30 -23.98 -0.39 -1.41
CA THR A 30 -22.51 -0.26 -1.44
C THR A 30 -21.99 -0.58 -2.83
N CYS A 31 -21.57 0.46 -3.54
CA CYS A 31 -20.97 0.33 -4.87
C CYS A 31 -19.52 -0.17 -4.78
N HIS A 32 -19.20 -1.23 -5.52
CA HIS A 32 -17.86 -1.82 -5.54
C HIS A 32 -16.87 -1.19 -6.52
N LEU A 33 -17.30 -0.16 -7.26
CA LEU A 33 -16.48 0.49 -8.29
C LEU A 33 -15.25 1.19 -7.71
N ASN A 34 -15.35 1.82 -6.53
CA ASN A 34 -14.27 2.63 -5.99
C ASN A 34 -13.62 1.96 -4.79
N GLN A 35 -12.79 0.95 -5.02
CA GLN A 35 -12.06 0.23 -3.97
C GLN A 35 -11.01 1.13 -3.30
N ILE A 36 -10.91 1.08 -1.97
CA ILE A 36 -9.93 1.87 -1.21
C ILE A 36 -8.95 0.95 -0.48
N VAL A 37 -7.66 1.26 -0.64
CA VAL A 37 -6.54 0.61 0.06
C VAL A 37 -5.81 1.65 0.88
N TYR A 38 -5.87 1.52 2.20
CA TYR A 38 -5.06 2.33 3.09
C TYR A 38 -3.66 1.74 3.21
N THR A 39 -2.63 2.57 3.01
CA THR A 39 -1.23 2.16 3.10
C THR A 39 -0.41 3.13 3.94
N ASP A 40 0.54 2.58 4.71
CA ASP A 40 1.55 3.35 5.45
C ASP A 40 2.86 2.58 5.58
N GLY A 41 3.97 3.31 5.67
CA GLY A 41 5.31 2.78 5.88
C GLY A 41 6.02 3.39 7.09
N ALA A 42 6.42 2.55 8.05
CA ALA A 42 7.14 2.99 9.23
C ALA A 42 8.59 2.47 9.22
N CYS A 43 9.56 3.32 9.57
CA CYS A 43 10.94 2.91 9.82
C CYS A 43 11.46 3.45 11.15
N ARG A 44 11.87 2.54 12.04
CA ARG A 44 12.68 2.85 13.23
C ARG A 44 14.12 3.08 12.79
N ASN A 45 14.84 4.01 13.44
CA ASN A 45 16.22 4.39 13.10
C ASN A 45 16.41 4.70 11.60
N ASN A 46 15.45 5.44 11.00
CA ASN A 46 15.37 5.73 9.56
C ASN A 46 16.72 6.01 8.90
N GLY A 47 17.20 5.06 8.07
CA GLY A 47 18.45 5.19 7.34
C GLY A 47 19.72 5.15 8.21
N LYS A 48 19.68 4.57 9.40
CA LYS A 48 20.84 4.37 10.28
C LYS A 48 21.05 2.89 10.58
N ASP A 49 22.12 2.55 11.28
CA ASP A 49 22.38 1.18 11.71
C ASP A 49 21.27 0.70 12.67
N GLY A 50 20.88 -0.57 12.53
CA GLY A 50 19.73 -1.12 13.25
C GLY A 50 18.38 -0.53 12.81
N ALA A 51 18.29 -0.01 11.58
CA ALA A 51 17.02 0.38 10.99
C ALA A 51 16.11 -0.82 10.75
N ALA A 52 14.87 -0.71 11.22
CA ALA A 52 13.84 -1.73 11.04
C ALA A 52 12.58 -1.05 10.50
N SER A 53 12.07 -1.56 9.38
CA SER A 53 10.87 -1.02 8.75
C SER A 53 9.74 -2.05 8.70
N GLY A 54 8.53 -1.53 8.59
CA GLY A 54 7.32 -2.32 8.35
C GLY A 54 6.35 -1.55 7.49
N ILE A 55 5.44 -2.29 6.88
CA ILE A 55 4.36 -1.75 6.05
C ILE A 55 3.02 -2.17 6.61
N GLY A 56 2.07 -1.24 6.54
CA GLY A 56 0.69 -1.43 6.94
C GLY A 56 -0.22 -1.34 5.73
N ILE A 57 -1.11 -2.32 5.57
CA ILE A 57 -2.07 -2.37 4.47
C ILE A 57 -3.43 -2.71 5.06
N ALA A 58 -4.45 -1.93 4.74
CA ALA A 58 -5.83 -2.23 5.10
C ALA A 58 -6.75 -1.97 3.91
N VAL A 59 -7.42 -3.03 3.46
CA VAL A 59 -8.43 -2.99 2.38
C VAL A 59 -9.84 -3.16 2.91
N GLY A 60 -9.99 -3.40 4.21
CA GLY A 60 -11.25 -3.67 4.89
C GLY A 60 -11.08 -3.83 6.39
N LEU A 61 -12.18 -4.11 7.07
CA LEU A 61 -12.15 -4.56 8.46
C LEU A 61 -11.88 -6.07 8.50
N PRO A 62 -11.13 -6.58 9.49
CA PRO A 62 -11.00 -8.01 9.67
C PRO A 62 -12.33 -8.56 10.18
N ASP A 63 -12.69 -9.74 9.69
CA ASP A 63 -13.74 -10.58 10.25
C ASP A 63 -13.21 -12.00 10.50
N ASP A 64 -14.07 -12.91 10.95
CA ASP A 64 -13.68 -14.29 11.29
C ASP A 64 -13.22 -15.11 10.07
N VAL A 65 -13.47 -14.64 8.84
CA VAL A 65 -13.26 -15.36 7.58
C VAL A 65 -12.18 -14.72 6.72
N CYS A 66 -12.15 -13.38 6.63
CA CYS A 66 -11.31 -12.62 5.73
C CYS A 66 -10.34 -11.70 6.50
N GLN A 67 -9.04 -11.94 6.32
CA GLN A 67 -8.00 -11.06 6.84
C GLN A 67 -7.75 -9.91 5.85
N HIS A 68 -8.50 -8.80 5.99
CA HIS A 68 -8.35 -7.59 5.16
C HIS A 68 -7.24 -6.61 5.63
N GLN A 69 -6.37 -7.05 6.54
CA GLN A 69 -5.36 -6.20 7.17
C GLN A 69 -4.03 -6.92 7.36
N TRP A 70 -2.95 -6.27 6.95
CA TRP A 70 -1.60 -6.82 7.01
C TRP A 70 -0.63 -5.86 7.68
N ALA A 71 0.17 -6.39 8.60
CA ALA A 71 1.29 -5.72 9.24
C ALA A 71 2.55 -6.51 8.91
N LEU A 72 3.27 -6.10 7.86
CA LEU A 72 4.37 -6.90 7.31
C LEU A 72 5.72 -6.27 7.67
N PRO A 73 6.71 -7.05 8.15
CA PRO A 73 8.08 -6.57 8.30
C PRO A 73 8.71 -6.35 6.92
N VAL A 74 9.54 -5.32 6.78
CA VAL A 74 10.38 -5.14 5.57
C VAL A 74 11.71 -5.87 5.80
N ASP A 75 11.79 -7.08 5.27
CA ASP A 75 12.97 -7.94 5.28
C ASP A 75 13.65 -7.97 3.91
N ASP A 76 14.67 -8.83 3.77
CA ASP A 76 15.39 -9.00 2.50
C ASP A 76 14.65 -9.87 1.47
N ASN A 77 13.52 -10.48 1.83
CA ASN A 77 12.63 -11.08 0.83
C ASN A 77 11.83 -9.97 0.13
N LEU A 78 11.36 -8.99 0.89
CA LEU A 78 10.56 -7.88 0.37
C LEU A 78 11.41 -6.79 -0.30
N ASP A 79 12.54 -6.42 0.28
CA ASP A 79 13.41 -5.35 -0.24
C ASP A 79 14.91 -5.70 -0.14
N PRO A 80 15.41 -6.63 -0.98
CA PRO A 80 16.71 -7.29 -0.80
C PRO A 80 17.91 -6.34 -0.79
N GLY A 81 18.69 -6.35 0.30
CA GLY A 81 19.97 -5.64 0.40
C GLY A 81 19.85 -4.12 0.35
N LYS A 82 18.66 -3.58 0.60
CA LYS A 82 18.38 -2.14 0.55
C LYS A 82 18.34 -1.54 1.92
N LYS A 83 18.75 -0.27 1.99
CA LYS A 83 18.71 0.50 3.22
C LYS A 83 17.27 0.74 3.65
N ARG A 84 16.94 0.34 4.88
CA ARG A 84 15.62 0.58 5.49
C ARG A 84 15.40 2.07 5.74
N THR A 85 14.36 2.63 5.13
CA THR A 85 13.99 4.04 5.27
C THR A 85 12.47 4.21 5.22
N ASN A 86 11.96 5.31 5.78
CA ASN A 86 10.53 5.65 5.70
C ASN A 86 10.07 5.68 4.23
N GLN A 87 10.73 6.45 3.37
CA GLN A 87 10.31 6.60 1.96
C GLN A 87 10.21 5.27 1.21
N ARG A 88 11.12 4.32 1.49
CA ARG A 88 11.05 2.98 0.89
C ARG A 88 9.90 2.17 1.46
N ALA A 89 9.68 2.22 2.77
CA ALA A 89 8.54 1.56 3.41
C ALA A 89 7.20 2.07 2.84
N GLU A 90 7.04 3.38 2.64
CA GLU A 90 5.82 3.96 2.05
C GLU A 90 5.55 3.45 0.62
N LEU A 91 6.60 3.37 -0.21
CA LEU A 91 6.50 2.86 -1.57
C LEU A 91 6.20 1.36 -1.60
N LEU A 92 6.83 0.58 -0.71
CA LEU A 92 6.57 -0.84 -0.56
C LEU A 92 5.15 -1.11 -0.07
N ALA A 93 4.65 -0.32 0.88
CA ALA A 93 3.27 -0.42 1.36
C ALA A 93 2.27 -0.20 0.23
N SER A 94 2.54 0.77 -0.64
CA SER A 94 1.71 1.06 -1.81
C SER A 94 1.77 -0.05 -2.87
N LEU A 95 2.96 -0.59 -3.13
CA LEU A 95 3.16 -1.70 -4.07
C LEU A 95 2.47 -2.99 -3.59
N GLU A 96 2.72 -3.39 -2.35
CA GLU A 96 2.14 -4.59 -1.77
C GLU A 96 0.63 -4.41 -1.54
N GLY A 97 0.18 -3.21 -1.18
CA GLY A 97 -1.25 -2.89 -1.07
C GLY A 97 -2.00 -3.10 -2.39
N LEU A 98 -1.43 -2.65 -3.51
CA LEU A 98 -1.99 -2.89 -4.83
C LEU A 98 -2.05 -4.39 -5.17
N LYS A 99 -0.98 -5.15 -4.88
CA LYS A 99 -0.97 -6.60 -5.09
C LYS A 99 -2.01 -7.34 -4.27
N LYS A 100 -2.22 -6.94 -3.01
CA LYS A 100 -3.22 -7.57 -2.13
C LYS A 100 -4.64 -7.41 -2.66
N VAL A 101 -4.96 -6.25 -3.23
CA VAL A 101 -6.24 -6.07 -3.93
C VAL A 101 -6.34 -7.00 -5.13
N CYS A 102 -5.27 -7.11 -5.94
CA CYS A 102 -5.25 -8.02 -7.08
C CYS A 102 -5.47 -9.48 -6.67
N GLU A 103 -4.86 -9.92 -5.58
CA GLU A 103 -5.02 -11.27 -5.01
C GLU A 103 -6.48 -11.51 -4.59
N LEU A 104 -7.07 -10.57 -3.83
CA LEU A 104 -8.46 -10.67 -3.37
C LEU A 104 -9.47 -10.70 -4.51
N ASP A 105 -9.25 -9.92 -5.57
CA ASP A 105 -10.14 -9.93 -6.73
C ASP A 105 -10.01 -11.24 -7.54
N ALA A 106 -8.83 -11.86 -7.55
CA ALA A 106 -8.61 -13.16 -8.19
C ALA A 106 -9.20 -14.32 -7.38
N GLU A 107 -9.24 -14.21 -6.05
CA GLU A 107 -9.88 -15.18 -5.15
C GLU A 107 -11.41 -15.20 -5.30
N GLY A 108 -11.98 -14.22 -6.01
CA GLY A 108 -13.35 -14.30 -6.51
C GLY A 108 -14.37 -14.37 -5.38
N ILE A 109 -14.56 -13.27 -4.64
CA ILE A 109 -15.86 -13.01 -4.00
C ILE A 109 -16.85 -12.62 -5.10
N ALA A 110 -17.13 -13.58 -5.98
CA ALA A 110 -18.01 -13.48 -7.14
C ALA A 110 -19.49 -13.30 -6.75
N GLY A 111 -19.82 -13.37 -5.45
CA GLY A 111 -21.19 -13.21 -4.94
C GLY A 111 -21.65 -11.76 -4.76
N CYS A 112 -20.73 -10.78 -4.76
CA CYS A 112 -21.07 -9.37 -4.48
C CYS A 112 -20.99 -8.46 -5.71
N MET A 113 -20.44 -8.97 -6.82
CA MET A 113 -20.38 -8.28 -8.09
C MET A 113 -21.57 -8.75 -8.94
N GLU A 114 -22.79 -8.44 -8.51
CA GLU A 114 -23.89 -8.48 -9.47
C GLU A 114 -23.57 -7.49 -10.58
N GLN A 115 -23.66 -7.98 -11.82
CA GLN A 115 -23.30 -7.28 -13.04
C GLN A 115 -24.14 -6.02 -13.18
N GLY A 116 -23.63 -4.89 -12.69
CA GLY A 116 -24.10 -3.56 -13.05
C GLY A 116 -23.78 -3.33 -14.52
N GLY A 117 -24.74 -3.59 -15.40
CA GLY A 117 -24.63 -3.40 -16.86
C GLY A 117 -24.62 -1.93 -17.30
N TYR A 118 -23.77 -1.10 -16.69
CA TYR A 118 -23.54 0.27 -17.13
C TYR A 118 -22.27 0.34 -17.98
N GLU A 119 -22.40 0.77 -19.23
CA GLU A 119 -21.34 0.74 -20.25
C GLU A 119 -20.17 1.73 -20.00
N ASP A 120 -20.22 2.55 -18.93
CA ASP A 120 -19.24 3.62 -18.64
C ASP A 120 -18.61 3.54 -17.23
N ASP A 121 -18.99 2.56 -16.40
CA ASP A 121 -18.46 2.44 -15.04
C ASP A 121 -17.17 1.63 -15.02
N THR A 122 -16.03 2.33 -15.09
CA THR A 122 -14.69 1.74 -14.96
C THR A 122 -14.32 1.55 -13.49
N ASP A 123 -13.98 0.33 -13.07
CA ASP A 123 -13.47 0.06 -11.71
C ASP A 123 -12.26 0.95 -11.38
N VAL A 124 -12.21 1.46 -10.16
CA VAL A 124 -11.16 2.33 -9.64
C VAL A 124 -10.61 1.75 -8.35
N ILE A 125 -9.29 1.56 -8.31
CA ILE A 125 -8.54 1.24 -7.09
C ILE A 125 -7.85 2.52 -6.61
N VAL A 126 -8.13 2.93 -5.38
CA VAL A 126 -7.55 4.12 -4.76
C VAL A 126 -6.58 3.70 -3.65
N ILE A 127 -5.29 3.97 -3.87
CA ILE A 127 -4.28 3.89 -2.81
C ILE A 127 -4.36 5.19 -1.98
N ALA A 128 -4.88 5.08 -0.76
CA ALA A 128 -5.00 6.16 0.21
C ALA A 128 -3.81 6.12 1.18
N THR A 129 -3.05 7.22 1.24
CA THR A 129 -1.84 7.32 2.08
C THR A 129 -1.61 8.76 2.51
N ASP A 130 -1.00 8.98 3.67
CA ASP A 130 -0.51 10.29 4.12
C ASP A 130 0.92 10.61 3.62
N SER A 131 1.48 9.76 2.76
CA SER A 131 2.77 9.99 2.12
C SER A 131 2.65 10.85 0.86
N GLU A 132 2.92 12.16 0.98
CA GLU A 132 3.05 13.04 -0.20
C GLU A 132 4.11 12.54 -1.18
N TYR A 133 5.14 11.84 -0.69
CA TYR A 133 6.22 11.30 -1.51
C TYR A 133 5.71 10.24 -2.49
N VAL A 134 4.79 9.38 -2.05
CA VAL A 134 4.14 8.39 -2.92
C VAL A 134 3.19 9.10 -3.88
N VAL A 135 2.30 9.95 -3.36
CA VAL A 135 1.24 10.58 -4.17
C VAL A 135 1.82 11.45 -5.26
N LYS A 136 2.71 12.41 -4.94
CA LYS A 136 3.39 13.25 -5.94
C LYS A 136 4.30 12.42 -6.84
N GLY A 137 4.94 11.40 -6.28
CA GLY A 137 5.78 10.48 -7.02
C GLY A 137 5.04 9.80 -8.16
N MET A 138 3.87 9.22 -7.88
CA MET A 138 3.09 8.48 -8.88
C MET A 138 2.25 9.39 -9.79
N THR A 139 1.80 10.54 -9.31
CA THR A 139 0.88 11.42 -10.08
C THR A 139 1.60 12.52 -10.86
N GLU A 140 2.78 12.96 -10.43
CA GLU A 140 3.52 14.06 -11.07
C GLU A 140 4.89 13.61 -11.59
N TRP A 141 5.68 12.94 -10.76
CA TRP A 141 7.09 12.71 -11.06
C TRP A 141 7.33 11.55 -12.01
N VAL A 142 6.71 10.40 -11.78
CA VAL A 142 6.82 9.21 -12.63
C VAL A 142 6.40 9.51 -14.08
N PRO A 143 5.26 10.17 -14.35
CA PRO A 143 4.90 10.58 -15.72
C PRO A 143 5.98 11.48 -16.35
N ALA A 144 6.49 12.48 -15.63
CA ALA A 144 7.52 13.37 -16.12
C ALA A 144 8.87 12.66 -16.34
N TRP A 145 9.22 11.69 -15.48
CA TRP A 145 10.44 10.89 -15.63
C TRP A 145 10.34 9.96 -16.83
N LYS A 146 9.20 9.31 -17.06
CA LYS A 146 8.98 8.45 -18.24
C LYS A 146 9.21 9.21 -19.55
N GLN A 147 8.65 10.42 -19.65
CA GLN A 147 8.86 11.31 -20.80
C GLN A 147 10.34 11.72 -21.00
N ARG A 148 11.14 11.68 -19.93
CA ARG A 148 12.57 12.06 -19.91
C ARG A 148 13.51 10.85 -19.82
N GLY A 149 13.05 9.65 -20.14
CA GLY A 149 13.87 8.43 -20.09
C GLY A 149 14.33 8.07 -18.66
N TRP A 150 13.43 8.21 -17.69
CA TRP A 150 13.63 7.94 -16.26
C TRP A 150 14.68 8.83 -15.56
N ARG A 151 14.71 10.12 -15.91
CA ARG A 151 15.63 11.12 -15.34
C ARG A 151 14.89 12.31 -14.73
N LYS A 152 15.50 12.92 -13.71
CA LYS A 152 15.05 14.21 -13.16
C LYS A 152 15.26 15.33 -14.18
N SER A 153 14.64 16.49 -13.96
CA SER A 153 14.85 17.71 -14.76
C SER A 153 16.33 18.09 -14.90
N GLY A 154 17.11 17.97 -13.82
CA GLY A 154 18.55 18.18 -13.82
C GLY A 154 19.40 17.00 -14.33
N GLY A 155 18.80 16.01 -15.02
CA GLY A 155 19.51 14.88 -15.64
C GLY A 155 19.93 13.73 -14.72
N GLY A 156 19.92 13.96 -13.39
CA GLY A 156 20.27 12.94 -12.39
C GLY A 156 19.21 11.84 -12.23
N LYS A 157 19.63 10.69 -11.71
CA LYS A 157 18.74 9.56 -11.37
C LYS A 157 17.81 9.95 -10.21
N PRO A 158 16.48 9.73 -10.31
CA PRO A 158 15.58 9.87 -9.17
C PRO A 158 15.94 8.93 -8.00
N PHE A 159 15.67 9.38 -6.78
CA PHE A 159 15.79 8.51 -5.60
C PHE A 159 14.69 7.45 -5.62
N ASN A 160 15.01 6.24 -5.12
CA ASN A 160 14.09 5.10 -5.07
C ASN A 160 13.43 4.77 -6.43
N LEU A 161 14.09 5.11 -7.54
CA LEU A 161 13.60 4.85 -8.90
C LEU A 161 13.25 3.37 -9.10
N ASP A 162 14.00 2.47 -8.44
CA ASP A 162 13.75 1.03 -8.46
C ASP A 162 12.34 0.67 -7.96
N LEU A 163 11.87 1.28 -6.88
CA LEU A 163 10.53 1.03 -6.34
C LEU A 163 9.44 1.77 -7.12
N PHE A 164 9.69 3.00 -7.54
CA PHE A 164 8.74 3.73 -8.39
C PHE A 164 8.47 3.00 -9.71
N ARG A 165 9.50 2.43 -10.33
CA ARG A 165 9.33 1.63 -11.55
C ARG A 165 8.51 0.37 -11.29
N LYS A 166 8.80 -0.36 -10.21
CA LYS A 166 7.99 -1.54 -9.84
C LYS A 166 6.53 -1.19 -9.59
N LEU A 167 6.26 -0.06 -8.92
CA LEU A 167 4.90 0.41 -8.66
C LEU A 167 4.17 0.85 -9.94
N ASP A 168 4.85 1.58 -10.84
CA ASP A 168 4.32 1.95 -12.15
C ASP A 168 4.03 0.72 -13.03
N GLU A 169 4.95 -0.26 -13.05
CA GLU A 169 4.79 -1.52 -13.78
C GLU A 169 3.59 -2.33 -13.25
N GLU A 170 3.41 -2.40 -11.92
CA GLU A 170 2.25 -3.08 -11.31
C GLU A 170 0.93 -2.35 -11.61
N VAL A 171 0.92 -1.01 -11.55
CA VAL A 171 -0.24 -0.19 -11.96
C VAL A 171 -0.61 -0.48 -13.41
N GLU A 172 0.34 -0.38 -14.34
CA GLU A 172 0.07 -0.65 -15.76
C GLU A 172 -0.38 -2.08 -16.02
N ALA A 173 0.20 -3.06 -15.30
CA ALA A 173 -0.23 -4.45 -15.38
C ALA A 173 -1.68 -4.62 -14.94
N ARG A 174 -2.06 -3.97 -13.84
CA ARG A 174 -3.39 -4.04 -13.28
C ARG A 174 -4.44 -3.37 -14.16
N GLU A 175 -4.19 -2.13 -14.60
CA GLU A 175 -5.12 -1.39 -15.46
C GLU A 175 -5.37 -2.14 -16.79
N ARG A 176 -4.32 -2.75 -17.37
CA ARG A 176 -4.43 -3.51 -18.62
C ARG A 176 -5.21 -4.82 -18.48
N ARG A 177 -5.08 -5.53 -17.35
CA ARG A 177 -5.70 -6.85 -17.15
C ARG A 177 -7.18 -6.78 -16.78
N HIS A 178 -7.59 -5.77 -16.03
CA HIS A 178 -8.92 -5.72 -15.41
C HIS A 178 -9.77 -4.54 -15.88
N ALA A 179 -9.33 -3.80 -16.91
CA ALA A 179 -10.01 -2.59 -17.39
C ALA A 179 -10.40 -1.65 -16.23
N CYS A 180 -9.47 -1.47 -15.28
CA CYS A 180 -9.65 -0.63 -14.10
C CYS A 180 -8.66 0.54 -14.14
N ARG A 181 -8.82 1.51 -13.24
CA ARG A 181 -7.89 2.63 -13.07
C ARG A 181 -7.30 2.61 -11.67
N VAL A 182 -6.00 2.82 -11.55
CA VAL A 182 -5.35 3.00 -10.24
C VAL A 182 -5.16 4.49 -9.98
N LYS A 183 -5.53 4.93 -8.77
CA LYS A 183 -5.45 6.32 -8.32
C LYS A 183 -4.72 6.38 -6.98
N PHE A 184 -4.10 7.52 -6.73
CA PHE A 184 -3.39 7.80 -5.49
C PHE A 184 -4.05 9.00 -4.83
N TRP A 185 -4.47 8.84 -3.58
CA TRP A 185 -5.15 9.87 -2.80
C TRP A 185 -4.33 10.21 -1.56
N TYR A 186 -3.90 11.47 -1.48
CA TYR A 186 -3.34 11.99 -0.25
C TYR A 186 -4.44 12.19 0.79
N ILE A 187 -4.28 11.55 1.95
CA ILE A 187 -5.15 11.75 3.11
C ILE A 187 -4.35 12.31 4.28
N PRO A 188 -4.91 13.24 5.08
CA PRO A 188 -4.27 13.65 6.33
C PRO A 188 -4.02 12.46 7.27
N ARG A 189 -2.88 12.45 7.95
CA ARG A 189 -2.46 11.38 8.89
C ARG A 189 -3.52 10.95 9.90
N LYS A 190 -4.35 11.90 10.38
CA LYS A 190 -5.46 11.60 11.31
C LYS A 190 -6.47 10.58 10.76
N TYR A 191 -6.55 10.44 9.43
CA TYR A 191 -7.42 9.49 8.74
C TYR A 191 -6.70 8.21 8.31
N ASN A 192 -5.37 8.12 8.47
CA ASN A 192 -4.56 6.93 8.12
C ASN A 192 -4.12 6.11 9.35
N GLY A 193 -4.80 6.29 10.50
CA GLY A 193 -4.36 5.71 11.78
C GLY A 193 -4.29 4.18 11.79
N LEU A 194 -5.15 3.52 11.01
CA LEU A 194 -5.16 2.06 10.89
C LEU A 194 -3.89 1.54 10.22
N ALA A 195 -3.57 2.04 9.02
CA ALA A 195 -2.36 1.63 8.30
C ALA A 195 -1.10 2.01 9.08
N ASP A 196 -1.05 3.17 9.73
CA ASP A 196 0.06 3.58 10.59
C ASP A 196 0.31 2.61 11.76
N ALA A 197 -0.75 2.14 12.43
CA ALA A 197 -0.63 1.16 13.48
C ALA A 197 -0.11 -0.20 12.95
N LEU A 198 -0.59 -0.62 11.77
CA LEU A 198 -0.12 -1.84 11.10
C LEU A 198 1.36 -1.75 10.71
N ALA A 199 1.79 -0.62 10.13
CA ALA A 199 3.17 -0.38 9.73
C ALA A 199 4.13 -0.40 10.92
N LYS A 200 3.75 0.27 12.02
CA LYS A 200 4.52 0.24 13.28
C LYS A 200 4.64 -1.17 13.86
N ARG A 201 3.58 -1.97 13.78
CA ARG A 201 3.60 -3.37 14.21
C ARG A 201 4.53 -4.23 13.33
N GLY A 202 4.50 -4.04 12.02
CA GLY A 202 5.45 -4.67 11.09
C GLY A 202 6.90 -4.29 11.40
N ALA A 203 7.16 -3.01 11.68
CA ALA A 203 8.51 -2.51 12.00
C ALA A 203 9.02 -3.07 13.34
N LEU A 204 8.13 -3.23 14.32
CA LEU A 204 8.46 -3.87 15.59
C LEU A 204 8.78 -5.35 15.42
N SER A 205 8.00 -6.07 14.61
CA SER A 205 8.29 -7.47 14.28
C SER A 205 9.67 -7.62 13.62
N ALA A 206 10.00 -6.76 12.64
CA ALA A 206 11.32 -6.73 12.02
C ALA A 206 12.46 -6.50 13.02
N ALA A 207 12.27 -5.56 13.95
CA ALA A 207 13.26 -5.27 14.98
C ALA A 207 13.48 -6.46 15.93
N ASN A 208 12.40 -7.12 16.36
CA ASN A 208 12.49 -8.27 17.26
C ASN A 208 13.17 -9.47 16.59
N SER A 209 12.87 -9.72 15.31
CA SER A 209 13.51 -10.80 14.55
C SER A 209 15.02 -10.56 14.40
N ALA A 210 15.46 -9.32 14.16
CA ALA A 210 16.88 -8.99 14.06
C ALA A 210 17.63 -9.19 15.40
N VAL A 211 16.98 -8.89 16.53
CA VAL A 211 17.56 -9.13 17.87
C VAL A 211 17.69 -10.63 18.14
N ALA A 212 16.66 -11.42 17.81
CA ALA A 212 16.68 -12.88 18.01
C ALA A 212 17.82 -13.57 17.24
N VAL A 213 18.01 -13.21 15.96
CA VAL A 213 19.12 -13.73 15.13
C VAL A 213 20.48 -13.40 15.75
N THR A 214 20.66 -12.18 16.23
CA THR A 214 21.91 -11.74 16.87
C THR A 214 22.19 -12.52 18.17
N SER A 215 21.15 -12.76 18.97
CA SER A 215 21.25 -13.55 20.21
C SER A 215 21.68 -14.99 19.95
N VAL A 216 21.10 -15.63 18.93
CA VAL A 216 21.46 -17.01 18.54
C VAL A 216 22.88 -17.08 18.00
N ALA A 217 23.29 -16.13 17.15
CA ALA A 217 24.67 -16.06 16.65
C ALA A 217 25.70 -15.92 17.78
N HIS A 218 25.39 -15.10 18.80
CA HIS A 218 26.25 -14.96 19.98
C HIS A 218 26.33 -16.27 20.78
N GLN A 219 25.19 -16.94 21.02
CA GLN A 219 25.17 -18.23 21.71
C GLN A 219 25.97 -19.32 20.99
N LEU A 220 25.89 -19.40 19.66
CA LEU A 220 26.67 -20.38 18.88
C LEU A 220 28.17 -20.09 18.88
N SER A 221 28.56 -18.80 18.91
CA SER A 221 29.97 -18.40 19.03
C SER A 221 30.58 -18.71 20.41
N ALA A 222 29.74 -18.78 21.46
CA ALA A 222 30.17 -19.08 22.83
C ALA A 222 30.39 -20.58 23.09
N TRP A 223 29.95 -21.47 22.19
CA TRP A 223 30.08 -22.93 22.30
C TRP A 223 31.17 -23.50 21.37
N SER A 224 31.94 -22.62 20.72
CA SER A 224 33.02 -22.98 19.78
C SER A 224 34.42 -22.83 20.40
N LEU A 225 34.53 -22.84 21.74
CA LEU A 225 35.78 -22.84 22.51
C LEU A 225 35.84 -24.10 23.40
#